data_AF-A0A534C4S9-F1
#
_entry.id   AF-A0A534C4S9-F1
#
_cell.length_a   1.000
_cell.length_b   1.000
_cell.length_c   1.000
_cell.angle_alpha   90.00
_cell.angle_beta   90.00
_cell.angle_gamma   90.00
#
_symmetry.space_group_name_H-M   'P 1'
#
loop_
_entity.id
_entity.type
_entity.pdbx_description
1 polymer ?
#
loop_
_entity_poly.entity_id
_entity_poly.type
_entity_poly.pdbx_seq_one_letter_code
_entity_poly.pdbx_strand_id
1 'polypeptide(L)'
;MLRSHPGPRGGDAPAATDRSELVGEIRALQARLAALTEQVGRNDSLLRKTQERELELLRAGSLSQLFERLIAGLRSSYQLDDVGLILHDPQHEIRHLLSGDGLALEQPPRVCFVDALTTVAPQ
;
A
#
# COMPACT_ATOMS: atom_id res chain seq x y z
N MET A 1 84.23 12.79 -7.75
CA MET A 1 83.22 13.89 -7.79
C MET A 1 81.84 13.26 -7.89
N LEU A 2 81.11 13.19 -6.78
CA LEU A 2 79.69 12.88 -6.71
C LEU A 2 78.90 14.08 -7.22
N ARG A 3 77.88 13.86 -8.06
CA ARG A 3 76.54 14.46 -7.90
C ARG A 3 75.49 13.58 -8.57
N SER A 4 74.92 12.70 -7.76
CA SER A 4 73.57 12.19 -7.92
C SER A 4 72.61 13.38 -7.80
N HIS A 5 71.68 13.53 -8.75
CA HIS A 5 70.47 14.33 -8.56
C HIS A 5 69.25 13.45 -8.91
N PRO A 6 68.41 13.14 -7.91
CA PRO A 6 67.16 12.42 -8.10
C PRO A 6 65.99 13.41 -8.27
N GLY A 7 65.02 13.03 -9.10
CA GLY A 7 63.62 13.43 -8.95
C GLY A 7 62.97 14.10 -10.18
N PRO A 8 61.62 14.14 -10.24
CA PRO A 8 60.64 13.54 -9.34
C PRO A 8 59.86 12.38 -9.97
N ARG A 9 59.47 11.43 -9.11
CA ARG A 9 58.29 10.57 -9.28
C ARG A 9 57.05 11.45 -9.22
N GLY A 10 56.01 11.12 -10.00
CA GLY A 10 54.65 11.56 -9.72
C GLY A 10 53.93 12.07 -10.95
N GLY A 11 53.22 11.19 -11.65
CA GLY A 11 52.38 11.58 -12.78
C GLY A 11 51.37 10.52 -13.21
N ASP A 12 50.92 9.64 -12.31
CA ASP A 12 49.89 8.62 -12.62
C ASP A 12 48.75 8.56 -11.58
N ALA A 13 48.75 9.47 -10.60
CA ALA A 13 47.77 9.47 -9.50
C ALA A 13 46.39 10.14 -9.75
N PRO A 14 46.17 11.04 -10.74
CA PRO A 14 44.85 11.68 -10.89
C PRO A 14 43.81 10.79 -11.60
N ALA A 15 44.20 10.03 -12.64
CA ALA A 15 43.26 9.27 -13.46
C ALA A 15 42.66 8.02 -12.75
N ALA A 16 43.38 7.45 -11.79
CA ALA A 16 42.90 6.30 -11.00
C ALA A 16 41.86 6.72 -9.96
N THR A 17 41.97 7.93 -9.42
CA THR A 17 41.05 8.50 -8.41
C THR A 17 39.70 8.83 -9.05
N ASP A 18 39.69 9.55 -10.18
CA ASP A 18 38.48 9.85 -10.95
C ASP A 18 37.75 8.56 -11.40
N ARG A 19 38.50 7.54 -11.84
CA ARG A 19 37.92 6.25 -12.24
C ARG A 19 37.31 5.50 -11.05
N SER A 20 37.94 5.55 -9.89
CA SER A 20 37.42 4.92 -8.67
C SER A 20 36.15 5.63 -8.19
N GLU A 21 36.11 6.96 -8.27
CA GLU A 21 34.94 7.76 -7.95
C GLU A 21 33.77 7.48 -8.90
N LEU A 22 34.03 7.46 -10.21
CA LEU A 22 33.06 7.06 -11.24
C LEU A 22 32.51 5.65 -11.02
N VAL A 23 33.36 4.68 -10.66
CA VAL A 23 32.92 3.30 -10.35
C VAL A 23 32.07 3.27 -9.07
N GLY A 24 32.41 4.08 -8.07
CA GLY A 24 31.61 4.25 -6.86
C GLY A 24 30.22 4.83 -7.15
N GLU A 25 30.17 5.87 -7.98
CA GLU A 25 28.92 6.52 -8.39
C GLU A 25 28.04 5.58 -9.22
N ILE A 26 28.62 4.84 -10.18
CA ILE A 26 27.88 3.83 -10.96
C ILE A 26 27.27 2.78 -10.03
N ARG A 27 28.01 2.28 -9.04
CA ARG A 27 27.48 1.31 -8.07
C ARG A 27 26.35 1.89 -7.22
N ALA A 28 26.49 3.14 -6.77
CA ALA A 28 25.45 3.82 -6.01
C ALA A 28 24.16 4.03 -6.83
N LEU A 29 24.30 4.44 -8.09
CA LEU A 29 23.18 4.60 -9.02
C LEU A 29 22.51 3.26 -9.34
N GLN A 30 23.29 2.20 -9.57
CA GLN A 30 22.77 0.84 -9.79
C GLN A 30 21.99 0.34 -8.57
N ALA A 31 22.51 0.54 -7.36
CA ALA A 31 21.80 0.18 -6.13
C ALA A 31 20.49 0.95 -5.97
N ARG A 32 20.49 2.25 -6.29
CA ARG A 32 19.28 3.09 -6.23
C ARG A 32 18.24 2.67 -7.28
N LEU A 33 18.67 2.35 -8.49
CA LEU A 33 17.80 1.83 -9.53
C LEU A 33 17.17 0.50 -9.09
N ALA A 34 17.96 -0.42 -8.54
CA ALA A 34 17.43 -1.69 -8.03
C ALA A 34 16.37 -1.49 -6.95
N ALA A 35 16.62 -0.59 -5.99
CA ALA A 35 15.65 -0.26 -4.94
C ALA A 35 14.36 0.35 -5.50
N LEU A 36 14.46 1.27 -6.46
CA LEU A 36 13.29 1.86 -7.13
C LEU A 36 12.50 0.80 -7.91
N THR A 37 13.18 -0.10 -8.63
CA THR A 37 12.52 -1.20 -9.35
C THR A 37 11.77 -2.12 -8.40
N GLU A 38 12.34 -2.44 -7.24
CA GLU A 38 11.66 -3.23 -6.22
C GLU A 38 10.43 -2.49 -5.66
N GLN A 39 10.54 -1.19 -5.39
CA GLN A 39 9.41 -0.37 -4.96
C GLN A 39 8.29 -0.34 -6.00
N VAL A 40 8.63 -0.18 -7.28
CA VAL A 40 7.66 -0.24 -8.40
C VAL A 40 6.96 -1.60 -8.42
N GLY A 41 7.70 -2.71 -8.33
CA GLY A 41 7.12 -4.05 -8.32
C GLY A 41 6.16 -4.29 -7.15
N ARG A 42 6.49 -3.78 -5.95
CA ARG A 42 5.59 -3.83 -4.79
C ARG A 42 4.34 -2.98 -5.00
N ASN A 43 4.49 -1.77 -5.53
CA ASN A 43 3.38 -0.86 -5.78
C ASN A 43 2.42 -1.42 -6.84
N ASP A 44 2.94 -1.98 -7.93
CA ASP A 44 2.13 -2.61 -8.98
C ASP A 44 1.34 -3.80 -8.44
N SER A 45 1.96 -4.61 -7.58
CA SER A 45 1.29 -5.75 -6.94
C SER A 45 0.16 -5.29 -6.02
N LEU A 46 0.36 -4.22 -5.26
CA LEU A 46 -0.66 -3.63 -4.39
C LEU A 46 -1.80 -3.01 -5.20
N LEU A 47 -1.47 -2.31 -6.29
CA LEU A 47 -2.44 -1.67 -7.17
C LEU A 47 -3.34 -2.72 -7.83
N ARG A 48 -2.77 -3.80 -8.37
CA ARG A 48 -3.54 -4.89 -8.99
C ARG A 48 -4.52 -5.52 -8.01
N LYS A 49 -4.06 -5.85 -6.79
CA LYS A 49 -4.92 -6.39 -5.73
C LYS A 49 -6.07 -5.44 -5.37
N THR A 50 -5.79 -4.14 -5.33
CA THR A 50 -6.82 -3.13 -5.06
C THR A 50 -7.85 -3.06 -6.20
N GLN A 51 -7.39 -3.03 -7.46
CA GLN A 51 -8.26 -2.98 -8.63
C GLN A 51 -9.16 -4.22 -8.75
N GLU A 52 -8.62 -5.41 -8.53
CA GLU A 52 -9.40 -6.66 -8.53
C GLU A 52 -10.53 -6.61 -7.50
N ARG A 53 -10.22 -6.12 -6.29
CA ARG A 53 -11.22 -5.95 -5.22
C ARG A 53 -12.28 -4.90 -5.57
N GLU A 54 -11.89 -3.77 -6.15
CA GLU A 54 -12.86 -2.75 -6.60
C GLU A 54 -13.83 -3.33 -7.63
N LEU A 55 -13.33 -4.12 -8.58
CA LEU A 55 -14.17 -4.81 -9.56
C LEU A 55 -15.11 -5.83 -8.90
N GLU A 56 -14.67 -6.56 -7.87
CA GLU A 56 -15.53 -7.45 -7.10
C GLU A 56 -16.66 -6.71 -6.37
N LEU A 57 -16.38 -5.53 -5.82
CA LEU A 57 -17.39 -4.68 -5.17
C LEU A 57 -18.39 -4.13 -6.19
N LEU A 58 -17.93 -3.67 -7.35
CA LEU A 58 -18.80 -3.17 -8.43
C LEU A 58 -19.72 -4.26 -9.00
N ARG A 59 -19.34 -5.53 -8.88
CA ARG A 59 -20.17 -6.68 -9.29
C ARG A 59 -21.24 -7.05 -8.27
N ALA A 60 -21.39 -6.33 -7.17
CA ALA A 60 -22.45 -6.60 -6.20
C ALA A 60 -23.82 -6.20 -6.81
N GLY A 61 -24.76 -7.14 -6.84
CA GLY A 61 -26.11 -6.95 -7.37
C GLY A 61 -27.12 -6.41 -6.36
N SER A 62 -26.74 -6.25 -5.09
CA SER A 62 -27.55 -5.67 -4.02
C SER A 62 -26.67 -5.05 -2.94
N LEU A 63 -27.25 -4.20 -2.11
CA LEU A 63 -26.51 -3.54 -1.02
C LEU A 63 -26.04 -4.56 0.03
N SER A 64 -26.84 -5.58 0.33
CA SER A 64 -26.45 -6.68 1.21
C SER A 64 -25.23 -7.44 0.67
N GLN A 65 -25.22 -7.73 -0.64
CA GLN A 65 -24.09 -8.40 -1.27
C GLN A 65 -22.83 -7.51 -1.28
N LEU A 66 -22.99 -6.20 -1.41
CA LEU A 66 -21.88 -5.25 -1.32
C LEU A 66 -21.21 -5.31 0.06
N PHE A 67 -22.00 -5.28 1.14
CA PHE A 67 -21.45 -5.31 2.50
C PHE A 67 -20.74 -6.62 2.82
N GLU A 68 -21.32 -7.76 2.42
CA GLU A 68 -20.67 -9.07 2.54
C GLU A 68 -19.32 -9.10 1.84
N ARG A 69 -19.28 -8.68 0.56
CA ARG A 69 -18.03 -8.64 -0.21
C ARG A 69 -17.01 -7.66 0.36
N LEU A 70 -17.46 -6.53 0.89
CA LEU A 70 -16.58 -5.55 1.54
C LEU A 70 -15.89 -6.14 2.76
N ILE A 71 -16.65 -6.76 3.66
CA ILE A 71 -16.15 -7.32 4.91
C ILE A 71 -15.25 -8.53 4.64
N ALA A 72 -15.73 -9.49 3.86
CA ALA A 72 -14.95 -10.69 3.51
C ALA A 72 -13.68 -10.33 2.71
N GLY A 73 -13.81 -9.38 1.77
CA GLY A 73 -12.70 -8.91 0.93
C GLY A 73 -11.61 -8.20 1.74
N LEU A 74 -11.99 -7.35 2.71
CA LEU A 74 -11.03 -6.71 3.62
C LEU A 74 -10.29 -7.75 4.48
N ARG A 75 -11.05 -8.69 5.06
CA ARG A 75 -10.49 -9.73 5.92
C ARG A 75 -9.44 -10.57 5.18
N SER A 76 -9.78 -11.03 3.98
CA SER A 76 -8.89 -11.85 3.15
C SER A 76 -7.68 -11.06 2.64
N SER A 77 -7.91 -9.84 2.13
CA SER A 77 -6.86 -9.03 1.48
C SER A 77 -5.77 -8.57 2.45
N TYR A 78 -6.13 -8.31 3.70
CA TYR A 78 -5.22 -7.81 4.74
C TYR A 78 -4.91 -8.83 5.83
N GLN A 79 -5.40 -10.07 5.70
CA GLN A 79 -5.19 -11.15 6.66
C GLN A 79 -5.60 -10.74 8.09
N LEU A 80 -6.75 -10.07 8.20
CA LEU A 80 -7.27 -9.58 9.48
C LEU A 80 -8.03 -10.70 10.20
N ASP A 81 -7.93 -10.75 11.52
CA ASP A 81 -8.70 -11.70 12.32
C ASP A 81 -10.20 -11.41 12.22
N ASP A 82 -10.56 -10.13 12.30
CA ASP A 82 -11.92 -9.64 12.29
C ASP A 82 -12.06 -8.28 11.55
N VAL A 83 -13.22 -8.05 10.94
CA VAL A 83 -13.60 -6.82 10.24
C VAL A 83 -15.06 -6.51 10.55
N GLY A 84 -15.32 -5.32 11.10
CA GLY A 84 -16.67 -4.79 11.31
C GLY A 84 -16.92 -3.52 10.50
N LEU A 85 -18.17 -3.32 10.08
CA LEU A 85 -18.63 -2.11 9.40
C LEU A 85 -19.63 -1.37 10.30
N ILE A 86 -19.35 -0.11 10.62
CA ILE A 86 -20.26 0.77 11.36
C ILE A 86 -20.82 1.79 10.38
N LEU A 87 -22.15 1.81 10.23
CA LEU A 87 -22.88 2.73 9.37
C LEU A 87 -23.67 3.72 10.22
N HIS A 88 -23.37 5.00 10.08
CA HIS A 88 -24.18 6.06 10.67
C HIS A 88 -25.40 6.31 9.79
N ASP A 89 -26.57 5.84 10.24
CA ASP A 89 -27.82 5.86 9.49
C ASP A 89 -28.97 6.41 10.35
N PRO A 90 -28.93 7.70 10.75
CA PRO A 90 -29.93 8.27 11.67
C PRO A 90 -31.34 8.34 11.09
N GLN A 91 -31.49 8.46 9.76
CA GLN A 91 -32.79 8.46 9.08
C GLN A 91 -33.26 7.06 8.66
N HIS A 92 -32.47 6.02 8.94
CA HIS A 92 -32.77 4.61 8.64
C HIS A 92 -32.96 4.33 7.13
N GLU A 93 -32.47 5.20 6.25
CA GLU A 93 -32.61 5.07 4.79
C GLU A 93 -31.89 3.82 4.29
N ILE A 94 -30.71 3.52 4.84
CA ILE A 94 -29.91 2.36 4.46
C ILE A 94 -30.60 1.07 4.96
N ARG A 95 -31.12 1.08 6.20
CA ARG A 95 -31.91 -0.03 6.74
C ARG A 95 -33.16 -0.32 5.91
N HIS A 96 -33.87 0.73 5.48
CA HIS A 96 -35.03 0.61 4.62
C HIS A 96 -34.67 0.04 3.25
N LEU A 97 -33.58 0.50 2.64
CA LEU A 97 -33.10 0.00 1.35
C LEU A 97 -32.78 -1.50 1.41
N LEU A 98 -32.10 -1.95 2.47
CA LEU A 98 -31.79 -3.38 2.67
C LEU A 98 -33.04 -4.24 2.87
N SER A 99 -34.07 -3.70 3.52
CA SER A 99 -35.34 -4.41 3.77
C SER A 99 -36.17 -4.56 2.49
N GLY A 100 -35.99 -3.66 1.52
CA GLY A 100 -36.67 -3.70 0.22
C GLY A 100 -36.18 -4.81 -0.72
N ASP A 101 -34.96 -5.32 -0.52
CA ASP A 101 -34.34 -6.35 -1.36
C ASP A 101 -34.82 -7.79 -1.04
N GLY A 102 -35.81 -7.95 -0.15
CA GLY A 102 -36.44 -9.24 0.16
C GLY A 102 -35.56 -10.24 0.93
N LEU A 103 -34.33 -9.86 1.24
CA LEU A 103 -33.43 -10.59 2.10
C LEU A 103 -33.76 -10.21 3.54
N ALA A 104 -34.39 -11.14 4.26
CA ALA A 104 -34.45 -11.07 5.71
C ALA A 104 -33.02 -10.87 6.22
N LEU A 105 -32.74 -9.68 6.73
CA LEU A 105 -31.51 -9.37 7.44
C LEU A 105 -31.51 -10.21 8.72
N GLU A 106 -31.12 -11.48 8.62
CA GLU A 106 -30.17 -12.00 9.59
C GLU A 106 -29.01 -11.01 9.50
N GLN A 107 -29.01 -9.99 10.36
CA GLN A 107 -28.05 -8.89 10.29
C GLN A 107 -26.69 -9.53 10.08
N PRO A 108 -26.00 -9.27 8.95
CA PRO A 108 -24.69 -9.86 8.74
C PRO A 108 -23.89 -9.50 9.99
N PRO A 109 -23.38 -10.47 10.76
CA PRO A 109 -23.06 -10.30 12.20
C PRO A 109 -21.99 -9.25 12.50
N ARG A 110 -21.46 -8.61 11.45
CA ARG A 110 -20.38 -7.64 11.46
C ARG A 110 -20.78 -6.27 10.88
N VAL A 111 -22.06 -6.03 10.54
CA VAL A 111 -22.56 -4.69 10.15
C VAL A 111 -23.41 -4.12 11.29
N CYS A 112 -23.00 -2.98 11.82
CA CYS A 112 -23.70 -2.25 12.88
C CYS A 112 -24.21 -0.91 12.35
N PHE A 113 -25.47 -0.59 12.63
CA PHE A 113 -26.04 0.71 12.32
C PHE A 113 -26.15 1.53 13.60
N VAL A 114 -25.73 2.79 13.54
CA VAL A 114 -25.79 3.72 14.66
C VAL A 114 -26.56 4.97 14.28
N ASP A 115 -27.40 5.44 15.19
CA ASP A 115 -28.22 6.64 14.99
C ASP A 115 -27.48 7.92 15.43
N ALA A 116 -26.39 7.76 16.19
CA ALA A 116 -25.52 8.85 16.60
C ALA A 116 -24.07 8.35 16.75
N LEU A 117 -23.12 9.08 16.17
CA LEU A 117 -21.69 8.88 16.45
C LEU A 117 -21.29 9.79 17.61
N THR A 118 -21.23 9.24 18.82
CA THR A 118 -20.60 9.93 19.95
C THR A 118 -19.08 9.76 19.82
N THR A 119 -18.38 10.86 19.55
CA THR A 119 -16.91 10.88 19.59
C THR A 119 -16.48 10.70 21.04
N VAL A 120 -15.94 9.53 21.36
CA VAL A 120 -15.27 9.33 22.65
C VAL A 120 -13.90 9.99 22.53
N ALA A 121 -13.77 11.23 23.00
CA ALA A 121 -12.46 11.82 23.24
C ALA A 121 -11.73 10.96 24.29
N PRO A 122 -10.45 10.59 24.09
CA PRO A 122 -9.71 9.88 25.12
C PRO A 122 -9.62 10.76 26.37
N GLN A 123 -9.98 10.19 27.51
CA GLN A 123 -9.82 10.82 28.83
C GLN A 123 -8.39 10.64 29.32
#